data_AF-A0AAJ2E8I0-F1
#
_entry.id   AF-A0AAJ2E8I0-F1
#
_cell.length_a   1.000
_cell.length_b   1.000
_cell.length_c   1.000
_cell.angle_alpha   90.00
_cell.angle_beta   90.00
_cell.angle_gamma   90.00
#
_symmetry.space_group_name_H-M   'P 1'
#
loop_
_entity.id
_entity.type
_entity.pdbx_description
1 polymer ?
#
loop_
_entity_poly.entity_id
_entity_poly.type
_entity_poly.pdbx_seq_one_letter_code
_entity_poly.pdbx_strand_id
1 'polypeptide(L)'
;METPRALEDAVRIFGAKIYAALDRARIFITSREDAWRALPDRTLIEQHLPYGEPTPSEEDDNTSRENDPMLKQYRLAGLSEDEMALFAGHYGVSDVTEFVEAVKRANLLTLAERPFDLKALIGVWIADHRLGSRFEVLQRMIALQIQPRSAAFASVRLNAATLRDGARILAGAVTMTGKTVIGLPAGVHTTDRIDPRALLTGWADTEIDSLLRTGLFDDIVYTSVRFRHREIRELLSAEWANELLNQPGARARVEDLFFRESYGEQIIVPRTRPILAWLILFDEAVRDKALALAPEIASEGGDPSRLPLTIRQGMLRNIVNRIAIGRKG
;
A
#
# COMPACT_ATOMS: atom_id res chain seq x y z
N MET A 1 2.37 6.85 20.54
CA MET A 1 3.27 6.17 21.50
C MET A 1 3.62 4.81 20.93
N GLU A 2 4.81 4.61 20.40
CA GLU A 2 5.34 3.27 20.15
C GLU A 2 6.76 3.26 20.67
N THR A 3 6.94 2.76 21.90
CA THR A 3 8.26 2.44 22.41
C THR A 3 8.79 1.23 21.63
N PRO A 4 10.10 1.14 21.34
CA PRO A 4 10.71 0.01 20.63
C PRO A 4 10.44 -1.38 21.26
N ARG A 5 9.94 -1.40 22.50
CA ARG A 5 9.63 -2.60 23.29
C ARG A 5 8.13 -2.86 23.48
N ALA A 6 7.25 -2.13 22.79
CA ALA A 6 5.80 -2.27 23.00
C ALA A 6 5.30 -3.71 22.76
N LEU A 7 5.82 -4.41 21.75
CA LEU A 7 5.52 -5.82 21.49
C LEU A 7 6.04 -6.73 22.61
N GLU A 8 7.29 -6.53 23.02
CA GLU A 8 7.95 -7.27 24.10
C GLU A 8 7.16 -7.16 25.41
N ASP A 9 6.80 -5.94 25.81
CA ASP A 9 5.99 -5.69 27.00
C ASP A 9 4.60 -6.33 26.89
N ALA A 10 3.95 -6.19 25.74
CA ALA A 10 2.62 -6.77 25.51
C ALA A 10 2.65 -8.30 25.63
N VAL A 11 3.60 -8.97 24.96
CA VAL A 11 3.75 -10.42 24.99
C VAL A 11 4.08 -10.90 26.41
N ARG A 12 5.02 -10.24 27.11
CA ARG A 12 5.39 -10.58 28.49
C ARG A 12 4.24 -10.44 29.46
N ILE A 13 3.50 -9.32 29.40
CA ILE A 13 2.33 -9.07 30.27
C ILE A 13 1.22 -10.06 29.97
N PHE A 14 0.95 -10.33 28.68
CA PHE A 14 -0.07 -11.27 28.27
C PHE A 14 0.26 -12.69 28.74
N GLY A 15 1.46 -13.18 28.46
CA GLY A 15 1.94 -14.51 28.87
C GLY A 15 1.88 -14.72 30.38
N ALA A 16 2.31 -13.72 31.16
CA ALA A 16 2.22 -13.77 32.63
C ALA A 16 0.77 -13.88 33.13
N LYS A 17 -0.18 -13.20 32.47
CA LYS A 17 -1.61 -13.24 32.86
C LYS A 17 -2.30 -14.55 32.50
N ILE A 18 -1.87 -15.22 31.43
CA ILE A 18 -2.49 -16.46 30.97
C ILE A 18 -1.71 -17.71 31.36
N TYR A 19 -0.65 -17.57 32.16
CA TYR A 19 0.30 -18.65 32.48
C TYR A 19 -0.38 -19.95 32.90
N ALA A 20 -1.36 -19.88 33.81
CA ALA A 20 -2.11 -21.03 34.31
C ALA A 20 -3.06 -21.70 33.28
N ALA A 21 -3.15 -21.16 32.07
CA ALA A 21 -4.01 -21.65 31.00
C ALA A 21 -3.28 -21.76 29.65
N LEU A 22 -1.94 -21.66 29.64
CA LEU A 22 -1.14 -21.73 28.40
C LEU A 22 -1.33 -23.07 27.67
N ASP A 23 -1.44 -24.15 28.43
CA ASP A 23 -1.65 -25.53 27.97
C ASP A 23 -2.91 -25.70 27.10
N ARG A 24 -3.96 -24.93 27.40
CA ARG A 24 -5.26 -24.97 26.69
C ARG A 24 -5.50 -23.76 25.79
N ALA A 25 -4.57 -22.81 25.74
CA ALA A 25 -4.68 -21.61 24.92
C ALA A 25 -4.23 -21.88 23.48
N ARG A 26 -5.03 -21.40 22.51
CA ARG A 26 -4.60 -21.32 21.10
C ARG A 26 -4.40 -19.86 20.74
N ILE A 27 -3.14 -19.50 20.49
CA ILE A 27 -2.74 -18.10 20.27
C ILE A 27 -2.41 -17.92 18.79
N PHE A 28 -3.09 -16.97 18.15
CA PHE A 28 -2.82 -16.56 16.78
C PHE A 28 -2.30 -15.13 16.79
N ILE A 29 -1.09 -14.93 16.30
CA ILE A 29 -0.47 -13.61 16.17
C ILE A 29 -0.44 -13.28 14.68
N THR A 30 -1.03 -12.14 14.32
CA THR A 30 -0.98 -11.63 12.96
C THR A 30 -0.10 -10.40 12.94
N SER A 31 0.75 -10.29 11.91
CA SER A 31 1.64 -9.16 11.72
C SER A 31 1.84 -8.91 10.24
N ARG A 32 2.34 -7.72 9.90
CA ARG A 32 2.89 -7.46 8.58
C ARG A 32 4.28 -8.10 8.48
N GLU A 33 4.68 -8.46 7.27
CA GLU A 33 5.97 -9.12 7.03
C GLU A 33 7.16 -8.26 7.47
N ASP A 34 7.07 -6.94 7.28
CA ASP A 34 8.11 -5.97 7.67
C ASP A 34 8.20 -5.70 9.18
N ALA A 35 7.11 -5.96 9.91
CA ALA A 35 7.05 -5.80 11.36
C ALA A 35 7.52 -7.05 12.12
N TRP A 36 7.69 -8.20 11.44
CA TRP A 36 8.15 -9.43 12.05
C TRP A 36 9.67 -9.61 11.89
N ARG A 37 10.39 -9.61 13.01
CA ARG A 37 11.83 -9.88 13.08
C ARG A 37 12.02 -11.36 13.36
N ALA A 38 12.44 -12.09 12.32
CA ALA A 38 12.46 -13.55 12.29
C ALA A 38 13.03 -14.24 13.54
N LEU A 39 14.18 -13.78 14.05
CA LEU A 39 14.79 -14.37 15.25
C LEU A 39 14.30 -13.72 16.55
N PRO A 40 14.38 -12.38 16.75
CA PRO A 40 14.02 -11.78 18.03
C PRO A 40 12.57 -12.01 18.43
N ASP A 41 11.64 -11.86 17.49
CA ASP A 41 10.22 -11.99 17.81
C ASP A 41 9.85 -13.47 17.99
N ARG A 42 10.48 -14.40 17.25
CA ARG A 42 10.35 -15.84 17.50
C ARG A 42 10.77 -16.21 18.92
N THR A 43 11.97 -15.79 19.34
CA THR A 43 12.48 -16.08 20.69
C THR A 43 11.58 -15.49 21.76
N LEU A 44 11.07 -14.27 21.55
CA LEU A 44 10.13 -13.63 22.47
C LEU A 44 8.85 -14.45 22.66
N ILE A 45 8.25 -14.95 21.56
CA ILE A 45 7.04 -15.77 21.63
C ILE A 45 7.34 -17.12 22.29
N GLU A 46 8.42 -17.79 21.89
CA GLU A 46 8.80 -19.09 22.47
C GLU A 46 9.09 -18.99 23.98
N GLN A 47 9.66 -17.88 24.44
CA GLN A 47 9.97 -17.65 25.85
C GLN A 47 8.73 -17.37 26.71
N HIS A 48 7.80 -16.54 26.22
CA HIS A 48 6.70 -16.02 27.04
C HIS A 48 5.34 -16.69 26.76
N LEU A 49 5.22 -17.38 25.63
CA LEU A 49 4.01 -18.11 25.23
C LEU A 49 4.30 -19.58 24.86
N PRO A 50 4.90 -20.37 25.78
CA PRO A 50 4.68 -21.78 25.99
C PRO A 50 3.63 -22.52 25.15
N TYR A 51 3.95 -23.41 24.21
CA TYR A 51 2.98 -24.43 23.83
C TYR A 51 3.41 -25.77 24.43
N GLY A 52 2.63 -26.26 25.39
CA GLY A 52 2.96 -27.44 26.20
C GLY A 52 3.36 -27.08 27.64
N GLU A 53 3.29 -28.05 28.55
CA GLU A 53 3.64 -27.86 29.96
C GLU A 53 5.06 -27.28 30.12
N PRO A 54 5.28 -26.29 31.00
CA PRO A 54 6.62 -25.96 31.43
C PRO A 54 7.17 -27.18 32.16
N THR A 55 8.24 -27.79 31.65
CA THR A 55 8.92 -28.86 32.36
C THR A 55 9.37 -28.32 33.72
N PRO A 56 8.95 -28.94 34.85
CA PRO A 56 9.61 -28.70 36.11
C PRO A 56 11.08 -29.07 35.92
N SER A 57 11.97 -28.21 36.42
CA SER A 57 13.41 -28.40 36.36
C SER A 57 13.85 -29.59 37.21
N GLU A 58 13.70 -30.81 36.71
CA GLU A 58 14.40 -31.98 37.25
C GLU A 58 14.91 -32.85 36.10
N GLU A 59 16.19 -33.19 36.24
CA GLU A 59 17.01 -33.99 35.35
C GLU A 59 16.31 -35.32 35.04
N ASP A 60 15.98 -35.59 33.77
CA ASP A 60 15.95 -36.97 33.33
C ASP A 60 16.20 -37.13 31.83
N ASP A 61 17.00 -38.15 31.56
CA ASP A 61 17.76 -38.42 30.36
C ASP A 61 16.89 -39.06 29.26
N ASN A 62 17.30 -38.84 28.01
CA ASN A 62 17.01 -39.71 26.86
C ASN A 62 15.54 -40.00 26.48
N THR A 63 14.92 -39.09 25.72
CA THR A 63 14.18 -39.48 24.51
C THR A 63 14.25 -38.36 23.49
N SER A 64 14.84 -38.65 22.32
CA SER A 64 14.80 -37.81 21.13
C SER A 64 13.36 -37.69 20.61
N ARG A 65 12.56 -36.84 21.26
CA ARG A 65 11.32 -36.34 20.69
C ARG A 65 11.70 -35.43 19.52
N GLU A 66 11.26 -35.77 18.32
CA GLU A 66 11.28 -34.84 17.19
C GLU A 66 10.63 -33.53 17.64
N ASN A 67 11.44 -32.50 17.86
CA ASN A 67 10.97 -31.19 18.28
C ASN A 67 10.19 -30.55 17.12
N ASP A 68 8.89 -30.86 17.00
CA ASP A 68 7.98 -30.07 16.16
C ASP A 68 8.09 -28.62 16.64
N PRO A 69 8.45 -27.64 15.79
CA PRO A 69 8.65 -26.28 16.24
C PRO A 69 7.41 -25.75 16.95
N MET A 70 7.62 -25.30 18.20
CA MET A 70 6.57 -24.81 19.11
C MET A 70 5.78 -23.64 18.50
N LEU A 71 6.44 -22.84 17.66
CA LEU A 71 5.82 -21.78 16.86
C LEU A 71 5.73 -22.20 15.38
N LYS A 72 4.50 -22.27 14.86
CA LYS A 72 4.23 -22.47 13.42
C LYS A 72 4.06 -21.11 12.75
N GLN A 73 4.94 -20.81 11.80
CA GLN A 73 4.90 -19.58 11.03
C GLN A 73 4.27 -19.84 9.65
N TYR A 74 3.28 -19.03 9.31
CA TYR A 74 2.59 -19.06 8.02
C TYR A 74 2.67 -17.69 7.36
N ARG A 75 2.71 -17.69 6.03
CA ARG A 75 2.54 -16.48 5.22
C ARG A 75 1.26 -16.64 4.40
N LEU A 76 0.38 -15.65 4.44
CA LEU A 76 -0.77 -15.61 3.55
C LEU A 76 -0.28 -15.30 2.13
N ALA A 77 -0.40 -16.27 1.24
CA ALA A 77 -0.12 -16.08 -0.18
C ALA A 77 -1.23 -15.24 -0.85
N GLY A 78 -0.91 -14.65 -2.00
CA GLY A 78 -1.91 -14.06 -2.86
C GLY A 78 -2.90 -15.12 -3.37
N LEU A 79 -4.10 -14.67 -3.73
CA LEU A 79 -5.13 -15.53 -4.31
C LEU A 79 -4.65 -16.09 -5.66
N SER A 80 -4.85 -17.39 -5.86
CA SER A 80 -4.73 -18.06 -7.15
C SER A 80 -5.85 -17.68 -8.11
N GLU A 81 -5.72 -17.96 -9.41
CA GLU A 81 -6.77 -17.66 -10.41
C GLU A 81 -8.12 -18.32 -10.04
N ASP A 82 -8.10 -19.55 -9.53
CA ASP A 82 -9.32 -20.25 -9.09
C ASP A 82 -9.97 -19.58 -7.87
N GLU A 83 -9.15 -19.15 -6.90
CA GLU A 83 -9.63 -18.40 -5.74
C GLU A 83 -10.15 -17.01 -6.13
N MET A 84 -9.54 -16.36 -7.14
CA MET A 84 -10.05 -15.11 -7.70
C MET A 84 -11.42 -15.32 -8.33
N ALA A 85 -11.62 -16.40 -9.11
CA ALA A 85 -12.91 -16.73 -9.72
C ALA A 85 -13.98 -16.99 -8.65
N LEU A 86 -13.65 -17.78 -7.62
CA LEU A 86 -14.55 -18.06 -6.50
C LEU A 86 -14.95 -16.77 -5.77
N PHE A 87 -13.97 -15.92 -5.47
CA PHE A 87 -14.19 -14.63 -4.82
C PHE A 87 -15.06 -13.73 -5.69
N ALA A 88 -14.76 -13.61 -6.99
CA ALA A 88 -15.53 -12.81 -7.94
C ALA A 88 -17.01 -13.24 -8.03
N GLY A 89 -17.26 -14.56 -8.11
CA GLY A 89 -18.62 -15.11 -8.14
C GLY A 89 -19.41 -14.75 -6.87
N HIS A 90 -18.77 -14.82 -5.70
CA HIS A 90 -19.42 -14.42 -4.44
C HIS A 90 -19.78 -12.93 -4.41
N TYR A 91 -18.99 -12.07 -5.06
CA TYR A 91 -19.21 -10.62 -5.12
C TYR A 91 -20.06 -10.17 -6.32
N GLY A 92 -20.75 -11.10 -7.01
CA GLY A 92 -21.77 -10.77 -8.00
C GLY A 92 -21.27 -10.70 -9.45
N VAL A 93 -20.07 -11.19 -9.73
CA VAL A 93 -19.63 -11.38 -11.13
C VAL A 93 -20.37 -12.57 -11.72
N SER A 94 -21.12 -12.34 -12.81
CA SER A 94 -21.91 -13.40 -13.46
C SER A 94 -21.04 -14.36 -14.27
N ASP A 95 -20.13 -13.84 -15.10
CA ASP A 95 -19.14 -14.61 -15.83
C ASP A 95 -17.74 -14.42 -15.21
N VAL A 96 -17.39 -15.33 -14.29
CA VAL A 96 -16.11 -15.27 -13.57
C VAL A 96 -14.92 -15.60 -14.47
N THR A 97 -15.11 -16.44 -15.49
CA THR A 97 -14.06 -16.81 -16.44
C THR A 97 -13.70 -15.62 -17.31
N GLU A 98 -14.70 -14.89 -17.82
CA GLU A 98 -14.47 -13.67 -18.58
C GLU A 98 -13.74 -12.61 -17.75
N PHE A 99 -14.14 -12.45 -16.48
CA PHE A 99 -13.49 -11.51 -15.57
C PHE A 99 -12.01 -11.86 -15.32
N VAL A 100 -11.69 -13.11 -14.99
CA VAL A 100 -10.29 -13.53 -14.74
C VAL A 100 -9.45 -13.35 -16.00
N GLU A 101 -9.98 -13.68 -17.18
CA GLU A 101 -9.29 -13.43 -18.44
C GLU A 101 -9.12 -11.93 -18.75
N ALA A 102 -10.06 -11.07 -18.35
CA ALA A 102 -9.90 -9.63 -18.43
C ALA A 102 -8.77 -9.12 -17.50
N VAL A 103 -8.68 -9.64 -16.27
CA VAL A 103 -7.58 -9.33 -15.32
C VAL A 103 -6.22 -9.70 -15.92
N LYS A 104 -6.12 -10.89 -16.53
CA LYS A 104 -4.89 -11.39 -17.17
C LYS A 104 -4.48 -10.52 -18.36
N ARG A 105 -5.41 -10.28 -19.28
CA ARG A 105 -5.17 -9.45 -20.48
C ARG A 105 -4.72 -8.03 -20.12
N ALA A 106 -5.24 -7.47 -19.03
CA ALA A 106 -4.89 -6.15 -18.53
C ALA A 106 -3.59 -6.12 -17.68
N ASN A 107 -2.92 -7.26 -17.46
CA ASN A 107 -1.76 -7.39 -16.58
C ASN A 107 -2.02 -6.92 -15.14
N LEU A 108 -3.18 -7.31 -14.58
CA LEU A 108 -3.65 -6.90 -13.26
C LEU A 108 -3.57 -8.02 -12.20
N LEU A 109 -2.97 -9.17 -12.52
CA LEU A 109 -2.87 -10.31 -11.60
C LEU A 109 -2.25 -9.93 -10.25
N THR A 110 -1.14 -9.19 -10.26
CA THR A 110 -0.45 -8.72 -9.03
C THR A 110 -1.29 -7.79 -8.16
N LEU A 111 -2.33 -7.19 -8.75
CA LEU A 111 -3.33 -6.40 -8.03
C LEU A 111 -4.45 -7.34 -7.53
N ALA A 112 -4.93 -8.24 -8.38
CA ALA A 112 -6.01 -9.19 -8.10
C ALA A 112 -5.68 -10.25 -7.05
N GLU A 113 -4.41 -10.57 -6.83
CA GLU A 113 -3.94 -11.48 -5.78
C GLU A 113 -4.31 -11.00 -4.36
N ARG A 114 -4.57 -9.70 -4.18
CA ARG A 114 -4.89 -9.09 -2.89
C ARG A 114 -6.42 -8.97 -2.75
N PRO A 115 -7.07 -9.58 -1.74
CA PRO A 115 -8.54 -9.59 -1.64
C PRO A 115 -9.22 -8.22 -1.66
N PHE A 116 -8.61 -7.20 -1.02
CA PHE A 116 -9.16 -5.84 -1.02
C PHE A 116 -9.09 -5.18 -2.40
N ASP A 117 -7.97 -5.38 -3.10
CA ASP A 117 -7.77 -4.85 -4.45
C ASP A 117 -8.63 -5.61 -5.47
N LEU A 118 -8.77 -6.93 -5.33
CA LEU A 118 -9.69 -7.76 -6.11
C LEU A 118 -11.14 -7.29 -5.96
N LYS A 119 -11.58 -6.99 -4.75
CA LYS A 119 -12.92 -6.42 -4.51
C LYS A 119 -13.12 -5.10 -5.23
N ALA A 120 -12.09 -4.25 -5.29
CA ALA A 120 -12.14 -3.00 -6.04
C ALA A 120 -12.18 -3.25 -7.56
N LEU A 121 -11.43 -4.24 -8.06
CA LEU A 121 -11.45 -4.66 -9.47
C LEU A 121 -12.82 -5.18 -9.90
N ILE A 122 -13.45 -5.99 -9.04
CA ILE A 122 -14.82 -6.47 -9.25
C ILE A 122 -15.80 -5.30 -9.34
N GLY A 123 -15.63 -4.27 -8.49
CA GLY A 123 -16.43 -3.05 -8.57
C GLY A 123 -16.31 -2.33 -9.92
N VAL A 124 -15.08 -2.24 -10.47
CA VAL A 124 -14.86 -1.68 -11.82
C VAL A 124 -15.52 -2.57 -12.89
N TRP A 125 -15.35 -3.89 -12.78
CA TRP A 125 -15.95 -4.84 -13.72
C TRP A 125 -17.47 -4.76 -13.74
N ILE A 126 -18.12 -4.73 -12.58
CA ILE A 126 -19.59 -4.62 -12.49
C ILE A 126 -20.07 -3.28 -13.07
N ALA A 127 -19.33 -2.20 -12.84
CA ALA A 127 -19.72 -0.88 -13.34
C ALA A 127 -19.57 -0.76 -14.87
N ASP A 128 -18.50 -1.30 -15.44
CA ASP A 128 -18.07 -0.98 -16.81
C ASP A 128 -18.01 -2.19 -17.76
N HIS A 129 -18.10 -3.41 -17.23
CA HIS A 129 -17.90 -4.70 -17.94
C HIS A 129 -16.60 -4.74 -18.76
N ARG A 130 -15.57 -4.00 -18.29
CA ARG A 130 -14.27 -3.91 -18.93
C ARG A 130 -13.20 -3.55 -17.91
N LEU A 131 -12.05 -4.23 -18.00
CA LEU A 131 -10.83 -3.81 -17.32
C LEU A 131 -9.87 -3.20 -18.35
N GLY A 132 -9.50 -1.95 -18.12
CA GLY A 132 -8.54 -1.21 -18.92
C GLY A 132 -7.10 -1.48 -18.49
N SER A 133 -6.19 -0.58 -18.87
CA SER A 133 -4.81 -0.62 -18.36
C SER A 133 -4.77 -0.38 -16.84
N ARG A 134 -3.61 -0.63 -16.20
CA ARG A 134 -3.45 -0.41 -14.75
C ARG A 134 -3.78 1.02 -14.34
N PHE A 135 -3.34 2.00 -15.13
CA PHE A 135 -3.69 3.40 -14.93
C PHE A 135 -5.20 3.63 -15.02
N GLU A 136 -5.85 3.15 -16.09
CA GLU A 136 -7.29 3.34 -16.29
C GLU A 136 -8.12 2.72 -15.17
N VAL A 137 -7.73 1.53 -14.71
CA VAL A 137 -8.41 0.83 -13.62
C VAL A 137 -8.25 1.57 -12.30
N LEU A 138 -7.05 2.03 -11.94
CA LEU A 138 -6.87 2.81 -10.71
C LEU A 138 -7.63 4.14 -10.76
N GLN A 139 -7.64 4.82 -11.92
CA GLN A 139 -8.45 6.01 -12.12
C GLN A 139 -9.94 5.75 -11.88
N ARG A 140 -10.43 4.63 -12.43
CA ARG A 140 -11.83 4.23 -12.26
C ARG A 140 -12.15 3.83 -10.83
N MET A 141 -11.25 3.12 -10.15
CA MET A 141 -11.38 2.81 -8.72
C MET A 141 -11.49 4.09 -7.90
N ILE A 142 -10.64 5.08 -8.15
CA ILE A 142 -10.73 6.39 -7.48
C ILE A 142 -12.10 7.02 -7.73
N ALA A 143 -12.56 7.06 -8.98
CA ALA A 143 -13.85 7.66 -9.32
C ALA A 143 -15.06 6.96 -8.67
N LEU A 144 -15.01 5.63 -8.47
CA LEU A 144 -16.05 4.88 -7.79
C LEU A 144 -15.97 5.04 -6.27
N GLN A 145 -14.76 5.06 -5.71
CA GLN A 145 -14.52 5.12 -4.27
C GLN A 145 -14.66 6.52 -3.69
N ILE A 146 -14.50 7.57 -4.51
CA ILE A 146 -14.62 8.95 -4.03
C ILE A 146 -16.06 9.42 -3.85
N GLN A 147 -17.02 8.68 -4.41
CA GLN A 147 -18.43 8.97 -4.21
C GLN A 147 -18.86 8.63 -2.77
N PRO A 148 -19.77 9.42 -2.16
CA PRO A 148 -20.23 9.15 -0.81
C PRO A 148 -20.82 7.73 -0.68
N ARG A 149 -20.35 6.95 0.30
CA ARG A 149 -20.77 5.55 0.52
C ARG A 149 -22.24 5.40 0.93
N SER A 150 -22.89 6.45 1.41
CA SER A 150 -24.31 6.44 1.79
C SER A 150 -24.91 7.84 1.74
N ALA A 151 -26.17 7.93 1.34
CA ALA A 151 -26.98 9.16 1.39
C ALA A 151 -27.07 9.77 2.80
N ALA A 152 -26.90 8.95 3.85
CA ALA A 152 -26.91 9.41 5.25
C ALA A 152 -25.75 10.36 5.60
N PHE A 153 -24.65 10.29 4.85
CA PHE A 153 -23.49 11.17 5.00
C PHE A 153 -23.38 12.19 3.84
N ALA A 154 -24.42 12.31 3.02
CA ALA A 154 -24.49 13.27 1.91
C ALA A 154 -24.86 14.70 2.36
N SER A 155 -24.76 15.00 3.66
CA SER A 155 -25.14 16.32 4.23
C SER A 155 -24.28 17.47 3.70
N VAL A 156 -23.13 17.16 3.10
CA VAL A 156 -22.22 18.13 2.50
C VAL A 156 -21.99 17.73 1.04
N ARG A 157 -22.60 18.46 0.10
CA ARG A 157 -22.43 18.22 -1.34
C ARG A 157 -21.15 18.84 -1.86
N LEU A 158 -19.99 18.30 -1.47
CA LEU A 158 -18.80 18.51 -2.28
C LEU A 158 -18.94 17.73 -3.59
N ASN A 159 -18.61 18.38 -4.70
CA ASN A 159 -18.55 17.68 -5.97
C ASN A 159 -17.33 16.72 -5.99
N ALA A 160 -17.37 15.73 -6.86
CA ALA A 160 -16.32 14.71 -6.95
C ALA A 160 -14.93 15.28 -7.29
N ALA A 161 -14.85 16.39 -8.03
CA ALA A 161 -13.58 17.04 -8.36
C ALA A 161 -12.94 17.65 -7.11
N THR A 162 -13.70 18.39 -6.30
CA THR A 162 -13.22 18.96 -5.04
C THR A 162 -12.75 17.85 -4.07
N LEU A 163 -13.50 16.76 -3.94
CA LEU A 163 -13.07 15.60 -3.16
C LEU A 163 -11.75 15.02 -3.69
N ARG A 164 -11.60 14.94 -5.01
CA ARG A 164 -10.38 14.42 -5.64
C ARG A 164 -9.19 15.33 -5.34
N ASP A 165 -9.38 16.64 -5.44
CA ASP A 165 -8.35 17.63 -5.13
C ASP A 165 -7.88 17.50 -3.68
N GLY A 166 -8.82 17.37 -2.74
CA GLY A 166 -8.50 17.10 -1.35
C GLY A 166 -7.73 15.78 -1.15
N ALA A 167 -8.15 14.70 -1.81
CA ALA A 167 -7.46 13.43 -1.77
C ALA A 167 -6.02 13.51 -2.34
N ARG A 168 -5.81 14.26 -3.44
CA ARG A 168 -4.49 14.50 -4.04
C ARG A 168 -3.55 15.24 -3.09
N ILE A 169 -4.04 16.31 -2.44
CA ILE A 169 -3.27 17.08 -1.45
C ILE A 169 -2.87 16.18 -0.26
N LEU A 170 -3.82 15.41 0.27
CA LEU A 170 -3.55 14.49 1.38
C LEU A 170 -2.56 13.38 0.99
N ALA A 171 -2.68 12.83 -0.22
CA ALA A 171 -1.76 11.81 -0.74
C ALA A 171 -0.33 12.37 -0.82
N GLY A 172 -0.17 13.55 -1.42
CA GLY A 172 1.11 14.26 -1.50
C GLY A 172 1.74 14.48 -0.12
N ALA A 173 0.96 14.97 0.85
CA ALA A 173 1.43 15.19 2.21
C ALA A 173 1.86 13.89 2.92
N VAL A 174 1.07 12.82 2.81
CA VAL A 174 1.41 11.50 3.38
C VAL A 174 2.73 10.99 2.79
N THR A 175 2.91 11.10 1.48
CA THR A 175 4.14 10.67 0.81
C THR A 175 5.34 11.51 1.25
N MET A 176 5.24 12.83 1.19
CA MET A 176 6.39 13.72 1.41
C MET A 176 6.84 13.77 2.87
N THR A 177 5.90 13.68 3.81
CA THR A 177 6.21 13.65 5.25
C THR A 177 6.58 12.25 5.76
N GLY A 178 6.16 11.19 5.05
CA GLY A 178 6.24 9.82 5.52
C GLY A 178 5.23 9.44 6.61
N LYS A 179 4.35 10.37 7.03
CA LYS A 179 3.31 10.11 8.03
C LYS A 179 2.13 9.42 7.36
N THR A 180 1.91 8.14 7.66
CA THR A 180 0.88 7.33 7.01
C THR A 180 -0.53 7.52 7.58
N VAL A 181 -0.64 8.16 8.75
CA VAL A 181 -1.88 8.35 9.49
C VAL A 181 -2.41 9.77 9.29
N ILE A 182 -3.68 9.89 8.94
CA ILE A 182 -4.41 11.15 8.80
C ILE A 182 -5.41 11.24 9.96
N GLY A 183 -5.33 12.29 10.77
CA GLY A 183 -6.26 12.50 11.87
C GLY A 183 -7.62 13.00 11.37
N LEU A 184 -8.70 12.59 12.04
CA LEU A 184 -10.00 13.24 11.86
C LEU A 184 -10.00 14.63 12.53
N PRO A 185 -10.80 15.60 12.04
CA PRO A 185 -10.90 16.93 12.64
C PRO A 185 -11.23 16.92 14.14
N ALA A 186 -12.15 16.03 14.56
CA ALA A 186 -12.57 15.87 15.96
C ALA A 186 -11.61 15.00 16.80
N GLY A 187 -10.51 14.51 16.22
CA GLY A 187 -9.57 13.62 16.87
C GLY A 187 -8.47 14.33 17.66
N VAL A 188 -7.63 13.55 18.35
CA VAL A 188 -6.45 14.10 19.04
C VAL A 188 -5.41 14.52 18.01
N HIS A 189 -4.90 15.75 18.15
CA HIS A 189 -3.80 16.27 17.35
C HIS A 189 -2.46 15.85 17.96
N THR A 190 -1.72 15.04 17.22
CA THR A 190 -0.40 14.56 17.62
C THR A 190 0.57 14.71 16.45
N THR A 191 1.87 14.80 16.77
CA THR A 191 2.92 15.09 15.77
C THR A 191 3.18 13.93 14.81
N ASP A 192 2.73 12.71 15.12
CA ASP A 192 2.88 11.48 14.33
C ASP A 192 1.83 11.31 13.22
N ARG A 193 0.84 12.20 13.13
CA ARG A 193 -0.24 12.18 12.13
C ARG A 193 -0.31 13.47 11.33
N ILE A 194 -0.95 13.39 10.17
CA ILE A 194 -1.29 14.54 9.33
C ILE A 194 -2.55 15.20 9.88
N ASP A 195 -2.50 16.52 10.12
CA ASP A 195 -3.69 17.33 10.35
C ASP A 195 -4.26 17.77 8.99
N PRO A 196 -5.41 17.25 8.55
CA PRO A 196 -5.99 17.62 7.27
C PRO A 196 -6.40 19.10 7.20
N ARG A 197 -6.70 19.76 8.33
CA ARG A 197 -7.12 21.17 8.36
C ARG A 197 -5.98 22.11 7.97
N ALA A 198 -4.74 21.71 8.23
CA ALA A 198 -3.55 22.47 7.85
C ALA A 198 -3.28 22.42 6.34
N LEU A 199 -3.86 21.44 5.62
CA LEU A 199 -3.61 21.19 4.20
C LEU A 199 -4.80 21.59 3.33
N LEU A 200 -6.02 21.28 3.77
CA LEU A 200 -7.27 21.57 3.07
C LEU A 200 -7.79 22.94 3.48
N THR A 201 -7.03 23.98 3.15
CA THR A 201 -7.37 25.35 3.52
C THR A 201 -8.72 25.77 2.92
N GLY A 202 -9.58 26.36 3.75
CA GLY A 202 -10.92 26.77 3.35
C GLY A 202 -12.00 25.68 3.42
N TRP A 203 -11.64 24.44 3.80
CA TRP A 203 -12.63 23.37 4.01
C TRP A 203 -13.19 23.40 5.44
N ALA A 204 -14.49 23.15 5.58
CA ALA A 204 -15.14 22.92 6.86
C ALA A 204 -14.79 21.54 7.44
N ASP A 205 -14.83 21.38 8.76
CA ASP A 205 -14.55 20.08 9.40
C ASP A 205 -15.50 18.96 8.91
N THR A 206 -16.75 19.30 8.58
CA THR A 206 -17.72 18.36 8.00
C THR A 206 -17.38 17.93 6.57
N GLU A 207 -16.75 18.82 5.78
CA GLU A 207 -16.26 18.53 4.43
C GLU A 207 -15.06 17.58 4.48
N ILE A 208 -14.12 17.84 5.41
CA ILE A 208 -12.97 16.98 5.65
C ILE A 208 -13.42 15.61 6.13
N ASP A 209 -14.33 15.53 7.11
CA ASP A 209 -14.88 14.26 7.60
C ASP A 209 -15.59 13.47 6.48
N SER A 210 -16.32 14.16 5.60
CA SER A 210 -16.96 13.54 4.42
C SER A 210 -15.93 12.91 3.47
N LEU A 211 -14.83 13.62 3.17
CA LEU A 211 -13.73 13.09 2.36
C LEU A 211 -13.08 11.86 3.00
N LEU A 212 -12.76 11.94 4.30
CA LEU A 212 -12.08 10.86 5.03
C LEU A 212 -12.94 9.60 5.21
N ARG A 213 -14.26 9.70 4.98
CA ARG A 213 -15.21 8.57 5.00
C ARG A 213 -15.50 7.97 3.61
N THR A 214 -14.87 8.51 2.56
CA THR A 214 -14.95 7.91 1.22
C THR A 214 -14.27 6.54 1.17
N GLY A 215 -14.47 5.81 0.08
CA GLY A 215 -13.86 4.50 -0.13
C GLY A 215 -12.35 4.50 -0.32
N LEU A 216 -11.72 5.68 -0.47
CA LEU A 216 -10.27 5.82 -0.63
C LEU A 216 -9.49 5.51 0.65
N PHE A 217 -10.16 5.61 1.81
CA PHE A 217 -9.56 5.44 3.12
C PHE A 217 -9.98 4.13 3.79
N ASP A 218 -9.16 3.66 4.73
CA ASP A 218 -9.51 2.55 5.62
C ASP A 218 -10.60 2.95 6.61
N ASP A 219 -11.04 2.00 7.42
CA ASP A 219 -12.08 2.27 8.42
C ASP A 219 -11.48 3.12 9.55
N ILE A 220 -12.29 3.98 10.16
CA ILE A 220 -11.80 4.89 11.19
C ILE A 220 -11.38 4.10 12.44
N VAL A 221 -10.10 4.20 12.77
CA VAL A 221 -9.49 3.60 13.96
C VAL A 221 -8.77 4.68 14.75
N TYR A 222 -9.06 4.80 16.05
CA TYR A 222 -8.49 5.82 16.95
C TYR A 222 -8.54 7.24 16.35
N THR A 223 -9.74 7.64 15.89
CA THR A 223 -10.03 8.94 15.24
C THR A 223 -9.05 9.28 14.11
N SER A 224 -8.65 8.29 13.34
CA SER A 224 -7.75 8.45 12.20
C SER A 224 -8.03 7.45 11.09
N VAL A 225 -7.52 7.76 9.90
CA VAL A 225 -7.57 6.90 8.72
C VAL A 225 -6.21 6.85 8.02
N ARG A 226 -6.07 5.89 7.12
CA ARG A 226 -4.97 5.76 6.16
C ARG A 226 -5.55 5.56 4.77
N PHE A 227 -4.76 5.84 3.75
CA PHE A 227 -5.12 5.41 2.39
C PHE A 227 -5.23 3.89 2.35
N ARG A 228 -6.36 3.39 1.86
CA ARG A 228 -6.66 1.96 1.77
C ARG A 228 -5.73 1.26 0.79
N HIS A 229 -5.48 1.89 -0.36
CA HIS A 229 -4.72 1.33 -1.46
C HIS A 229 -3.43 2.14 -1.67
N ARG A 230 -2.29 1.46 -1.55
CA ARG A 230 -0.96 2.08 -1.71
C ARG A 230 -0.80 2.73 -3.09
N GLU A 231 -1.18 2.03 -4.15
CA GLU A 231 -0.99 2.52 -5.53
C GLU A 231 -1.93 3.69 -5.86
N ILE A 232 -3.16 3.70 -5.33
CA ILE A 232 -4.05 4.85 -5.45
C ILE A 232 -3.40 6.08 -4.80
N ARG A 233 -2.84 5.94 -3.60
CA ARG A 233 -2.09 7.02 -2.95
C ARG A 233 -0.91 7.47 -3.81
N GLU A 234 -0.15 6.54 -4.38
CA GLU A 234 1.01 6.87 -5.20
C GLU A 234 0.62 7.61 -6.50
N LEU A 235 -0.45 7.17 -7.15
CA LEU A 235 -1.03 7.83 -8.33
C LEU A 235 -1.54 9.24 -7.98
N LEU A 236 -2.32 9.39 -6.91
CA LEU A 236 -2.82 10.70 -6.45
C LEU A 236 -1.67 11.65 -6.07
N SER A 237 -0.61 11.14 -5.44
CA SER A 237 0.60 11.91 -5.14
C SER A 237 1.35 12.34 -6.41
N ALA A 238 1.38 11.51 -7.45
CA ALA A 238 1.99 11.87 -8.73
C ALA A 238 1.16 12.93 -9.47
N GLU A 239 -0.17 12.83 -9.43
CA GLU A 239 -1.05 13.88 -9.96
C GLU A 239 -0.87 15.21 -9.23
N TRP A 240 -0.75 15.18 -7.89
CA TRP A 240 -0.43 16.36 -7.08
C TRP A 240 0.92 16.97 -7.47
N ALA A 241 1.96 16.13 -7.61
CA ALA A 241 3.28 16.62 -8.01
C ALA A 241 3.27 17.20 -9.43
N ASN A 242 2.56 16.58 -10.37
CA ASN A 242 2.40 17.09 -11.73
C ASN A 242 1.70 18.45 -11.75
N GLU A 243 0.67 18.65 -10.93
CA GLU A 243 0.02 19.96 -10.80
C GLU A 243 1.02 21.02 -10.30
N LEU A 244 1.84 20.70 -9.29
CA LEU A 244 2.87 21.61 -8.80
C LEU A 244 3.96 21.91 -9.83
N LEU A 245 4.39 20.93 -10.63
CA LEU A 245 5.39 21.11 -11.70
C LEU A 245 4.92 22.13 -12.75
N ASN A 246 3.61 22.21 -12.97
CA ASN A 246 2.99 23.11 -13.92
C ASN A 246 2.73 24.51 -13.36
N GLN A 247 3.04 24.76 -12.08
CA GLN A 247 2.96 26.10 -11.50
C GLN A 247 4.19 26.95 -11.89
N PRO A 248 4.00 28.23 -12.28
CA PRO A 248 5.10 29.12 -12.62
C PRO A 248 6.14 29.22 -11.50
N GLY A 249 7.41 28.97 -11.82
CA GLY A 249 8.52 29.07 -10.86
C GLY A 249 8.58 27.98 -9.78
N ALA A 250 7.70 26.98 -9.80
CA ALA A 250 7.71 25.89 -8.82
C ALA A 250 8.59 24.70 -9.25
N ARG A 251 8.83 24.52 -10.55
CA ARG A 251 9.45 23.31 -11.14
C ARG A 251 10.71 22.84 -10.43
N ALA A 252 11.71 23.71 -10.28
CA ALA A 252 12.98 23.33 -9.64
C ALA A 252 12.78 22.77 -8.22
N ARG A 253 11.98 23.48 -7.39
CA ARG A 253 11.68 23.06 -6.02
C ARG A 253 10.91 21.74 -5.96
N VAL A 254 10.07 21.46 -6.94
CA VAL A 254 9.31 20.20 -7.01
C VAL A 254 10.21 19.06 -7.49
N GLU A 255 11.08 19.30 -8.47
CA GLU A 255 12.08 18.32 -8.90
C GLU A 255 13.04 17.93 -7.77
N ASP A 256 13.41 18.85 -6.89
CA ASP A 256 14.26 18.59 -5.71
C ASP A 256 13.64 17.60 -4.70
N LEU A 257 12.33 17.34 -4.79
CA LEU A 257 11.65 16.29 -4.03
C LEU A 257 11.97 14.89 -4.58
N PHE A 258 12.33 14.80 -5.85
CA PHE A 258 12.52 13.54 -6.58
C PHE A 258 13.97 13.27 -6.93
N PHE A 259 14.74 14.32 -7.21
CA PHE A 259 16.13 14.27 -7.64
C PHE A 259 16.99 15.08 -6.68
N ARG A 260 18.12 14.53 -6.26
CA ARG A 260 19.09 15.23 -5.41
C ARG A 260 20.49 14.98 -5.90
N GLU A 261 21.37 15.95 -5.66
CA GLU A 261 22.80 15.74 -5.83
C GLU A 261 23.39 15.17 -4.54
N SER A 262 24.17 14.10 -4.66
CA SER A 262 24.91 13.48 -3.57
C SER A 262 26.28 13.07 -4.09
N TYR A 263 27.35 13.59 -3.47
CA TYR A 263 28.74 13.32 -3.87
C TYR A 263 29.03 13.62 -5.36
N GLY A 264 28.40 14.65 -5.94
CA GLY A 264 28.56 15.01 -7.35
C GLY A 264 27.76 14.15 -8.33
N GLU A 265 26.97 13.19 -7.83
CA GLU A 265 26.08 12.37 -8.64
C GLU A 265 24.62 12.76 -8.40
N GLN A 266 23.83 12.78 -9.46
CA GLN A 266 22.39 12.94 -9.38
C GLN A 266 21.76 11.60 -9.00
N ILE A 267 20.97 11.59 -7.93
CA ILE A 267 20.29 10.40 -7.41
C ILE A 267 18.78 10.63 -7.31
N ILE A 268 18.03 9.54 -7.41
CA ILE A 268 16.59 9.53 -7.15
C ILE A 268 16.36 9.36 -5.64
N VAL A 269 15.49 10.20 -5.07
CA VAL A 269 15.11 10.13 -3.66
C VAL A 269 14.32 8.83 -3.40
N PRO A 270 14.81 7.89 -2.55
CA PRO A 270 14.19 6.58 -2.40
C PRO A 270 12.72 6.62 -1.98
N ARG A 271 12.35 7.59 -1.13
CA ARG A 271 10.96 7.78 -0.65
C ARG A 271 9.98 8.10 -1.78
N THR A 272 10.42 8.85 -2.80
CA THR A 272 9.55 9.32 -3.87
C THR A 272 9.67 8.48 -5.14
N ARG A 273 10.58 7.50 -5.17
CA ARG A 273 10.74 6.55 -6.28
C ARG A 273 9.43 5.86 -6.71
N PRO A 274 8.55 5.37 -5.80
CA PRO A 274 7.27 4.79 -6.22
C PRO A 274 6.34 5.81 -6.91
N ILE A 275 6.44 7.09 -6.56
CA ILE A 275 5.66 8.17 -7.18
C ILE A 275 6.21 8.47 -8.57
N LEU A 276 7.53 8.43 -8.75
CA LEU A 276 8.15 8.65 -10.05
C LEU A 276 7.63 7.67 -11.11
N ALA A 277 7.40 6.41 -10.75
CA ALA A 277 6.83 5.42 -11.67
C ALA A 277 5.48 5.84 -12.27
N TRP A 278 4.70 6.67 -11.56
CA TRP A 278 3.48 7.30 -12.08
C TRP A 278 3.76 8.66 -12.73
N LEU A 279 4.63 9.48 -12.14
CA LEU A 279 4.89 10.85 -12.60
C LEU A 279 5.52 10.89 -14.01
N ILE A 280 6.31 9.88 -14.38
CA ILE A 280 6.86 9.75 -15.74
C ILE A 280 5.79 9.59 -16.82
N LEU A 281 4.55 9.26 -16.45
CA LEU A 281 3.42 9.18 -17.38
C LEU A 281 2.80 10.57 -17.66
N PHE A 282 3.05 11.54 -16.79
CA PHE A 282 2.43 12.87 -16.83
C PHE A 282 3.37 13.96 -17.34
N ASP A 283 4.66 13.86 -17.03
CA ASP A 283 5.64 14.92 -17.31
C ASP A 283 6.86 14.39 -18.07
N GLU A 284 7.13 14.97 -19.24
CA GLU A 284 8.18 14.51 -20.14
C GLU A 284 9.60 14.80 -19.62
N ALA A 285 9.80 15.97 -19.02
CA ALA A 285 11.12 16.35 -18.49
C ALA A 285 11.51 15.48 -17.29
N VAL A 286 10.55 15.23 -16.38
CA VAL A 286 10.75 14.30 -15.27
C VAL A 286 10.98 12.88 -15.77
N ARG A 287 10.23 12.43 -16.78
CA ARG A 287 10.42 11.13 -17.41
C ARG A 287 11.85 10.97 -17.93
N ASP A 288 12.30 11.90 -18.75
CA ASP A 288 13.60 11.78 -19.42
C ASP A 288 14.74 11.81 -18.38
N LYS A 289 14.64 12.66 -17.36
CA LYS A 289 15.58 12.71 -16.23
C LYS A 289 15.56 11.42 -15.40
N ALA A 290 14.39 10.90 -15.04
CA ALA A 290 14.26 9.67 -14.26
C ALA A 290 14.82 8.46 -15.01
N LEU A 291 14.52 8.33 -16.30
CA LEU A 291 14.97 7.20 -17.11
C LEU A 291 16.46 7.24 -17.45
N ALA A 292 17.06 8.43 -17.50
CA ALA A 292 18.51 8.58 -17.61
C ALA A 292 19.24 8.09 -16.35
N LEU A 293 18.64 8.30 -15.17
CA LEU A 293 19.22 7.90 -13.89
C LEU A 293 18.94 6.44 -13.51
N ALA A 294 17.70 5.98 -13.69
CA ALA A 294 17.26 4.64 -13.34
C ALA A 294 16.13 4.18 -14.26
N PRO A 295 16.45 3.53 -15.41
CA PRO A 295 15.44 3.09 -16.38
C PRO A 295 14.44 2.07 -15.82
N GLU A 296 14.80 1.37 -14.73
CA GLU A 296 13.98 0.36 -14.05
C GLU A 296 12.68 0.94 -13.47
N ILE A 297 12.65 2.24 -13.16
CA ILE A 297 11.48 2.95 -12.60
C ILE A 297 10.22 2.69 -13.42
N ALA A 298 10.35 2.61 -14.74
CA ALA A 298 9.22 2.38 -15.63
C ALA A 298 8.56 1.00 -15.48
N SER A 299 9.25 0.04 -14.84
CA SER A 299 8.77 -1.33 -14.63
C SER A 299 8.53 -1.68 -13.16
N GLU A 300 8.97 -0.82 -12.22
CA GLU A 300 8.81 -1.02 -10.77
C GLU A 300 7.40 -0.68 -10.25
N GLY A 301 6.62 0.04 -11.04
CA GLY A 301 5.26 0.47 -10.73
C GLY A 301 4.65 1.22 -11.90
N GLY A 302 3.60 2.00 -11.65
CA GLY A 302 2.98 2.80 -12.69
C GLY A 302 2.25 1.95 -13.73
N ASP A 303 2.19 2.48 -14.95
CA ASP A 303 1.62 1.78 -16.10
C ASP A 303 2.53 1.94 -17.33
N PRO A 304 3.53 1.07 -17.50
CA PRO A 304 4.45 1.16 -18.63
C PRO A 304 3.75 1.10 -19.99
N SER A 305 2.54 0.54 -20.10
CA SER A 305 1.79 0.49 -21.36
C SER A 305 1.42 1.88 -21.90
N ARG A 306 1.35 2.88 -21.00
CA ARG A 306 1.03 4.28 -21.29
C ARG A 306 2.24 5.10 -21.76
N LEU A 307 3.46 4.58 -21.65
CA LEU A 307 4.66 5.29 -22.09
C LEU A 307 4.72 5.40 -23.63
N PRO A 308 5.35 6.46 -24.18
CA PRO A 308 5.53 6.58 -25.62
C PRO A 308 6.21 5.35 -26.23
N LEU A 309 5.82 4.99 -27.45
CA LEU A 309 6.33 3.78 -28.12
C LEU A 309 7.87 3.76 -28.21
N THR A 310 8.48 4.90 -28.50
CA THR A 310 9.93 5.07 -28.58
C THR A 310 10.62 4.74 -27.26
N ILE A 311 10.04 5.19 -26.15
CA ILE A 311 10.52 4.91 -24.79
C ILE A 311 10.41 3.42 -24.48
N ARG A 312 9.24 2.80 -24.76
CA ARG A 312 9.02 1.36 -24.55
C ARG A 312 9.99 0.50 -25.37
N GLN A 313 10.23 0.86 -26.63
CA GLN A 313 11.22 0.19 -27.49
C GLN A 313 12.64 0.32 -26.94
N GLY A 314 13.01 1.51 -26.46
CA GLY A 314 14.30 1.76 -25.82
C GLY A 314 14.52 0.89 -24.58
N MET A 315 13.51 0.80 -23.71
CA MET A 315 13.53 -0.04 -22.51
C MET A 315 13.75 -1.52 -22.85
N LEU A 316 12.97 -2.06 -23.80
CA LEU A 316 13.12 -3.45 -24.23
C LEU A 316 14.51 -3.73 -24.81
N ARG A 317 15.04 -2.85 -25.66
CA ARG A 317 16.41 -2.98 -26.20
C ARG A 317 17.43 -3.01 -25.08
N ASN A 318 17.32 -2.12 -24.08
CA ASN A 318 18.23 -2.06 -22.95
C ASN A 318 18.19 -3.33 -22.09
N ILE A 319 17.00 -3.85 -21.82
CA ILE A 319 16.82 -5.11 -21.08
C ILE A 319 17.46 -6.28 -21.85
N VAL A 320 17.17 -6.40 -23.15
CA VAL A 320 17.75 -7.45 -24.01
C VAL A 320 19.27 -7.35 -24.04
N ASN A 321 19.84 -6.16 -24.19
CA ASN A 321 21.28 -5.95 -24.18
C ASN A 321 21.91 -6.37 -22.84
N ARG A 322 21.29 -6.01 -21.70
CA ARG A 322 21.76 -6.42 -20.37
C ARG A 322 21.73 -7.93 -20.18
N ILE A 323 20.66 -8.60 -20.62
CA ILE A 323 20.57 -10.07 -20.56
C ILE A 323 21.62 -10.72 -21.46
N ALA A 324 21.82 -10.19 -22.67
CA ALA A 324 22.81 -10.70 -23.61
C ALA A 324 24.26 -10.56 -23.10
N ILE A 325 24.57 -9.45 -22.42
CA ILE A 325 25.88 -9.21 -21.80
C ILE A 325 26.03 -10.06 -20.53
N GLY A 326 25.00 -10.14 -19.69
CA GLY A 326 24.98 -10.93 -18.45
C GLY A 326 25.05 -12.45 -18.63
N ARG A 327 24.79 -12.96 -19.84
CA ARG A 327 25.01 -14.37 -20.21
C ARG A 327 26.44 -14.70 -20.65
N LYS A 328 27.34 -13.71 -20.73
CA LYS A 328 28.76 -13.89 -21.09
C LYS A 328 29.71 -13.89 -19.86
N GLY A 329 29.17 -14.00 -18.65
CA GLY A 329 29.92 -14.20 -17.41
C GLY A 329 29.72 -15.59 -16.86
#